data_AF-A0A6J1JNT7-F1
#
_entry.id   AF-A0A6J1JNT7-F1
#
_cell.length_a   1.000
_cell.length_b   1.000
_cell.length_c   1.000
_cell.angle_alpha   90.00
_cell.angle_beta   90.00
_cell.angle_gamma   90.00
#
_symmetry.space_group_name_H-M   'P 1'
#
loop_
_entity.id
_entity.type
_entity.pdbx_description
1 polymer ?
#
loop_
_entity_poly.entity_id
_entity_poly.type
_entity_poly.pdbx_seq_one_letter_code
_entity_poly.pdbx_strand_id
1 'polypeptide(L)'
;MSEEALKALNSMPGLEGNNESFCKEDLSKQGIGIKAANGNIEELKSKSSASIRPLVNGESSNPVAEVGSSEVEYIESENLTDLEDVSSSLKTLLAGLGSKDWVLVCEALNNTRRLAIYHREDMLDILGDVISLLVKSMKNPRSAVCKTALMTSADIFIAYNDEVIESLDPMLLQLLLKSSQDKRFVCEAAEKALVAMTSSFSPALLLPKLEPYLKNRNPRIRAKASMCFCRSVPRLGVEGIKAYGIDKLIQTAASQLSDQLPESREAARILLVELQSVYEKFTDLPTTTPEDPEKGSWEDFCQSKLSPLSAQAVLRVKNVSREGIVSSS
;
A
#
# COMPACT_ATOMS: atom_id res chain seq x y z
N MET A 1 36.22 -6.23 4.76
CA MET A 1 34.85 -6.56 4.30
C MET A 1 34.84 -6.32 2.80
N SER A 2 35.04 -7.39 2.01
CA SER A 2 35.53 -7.33 0.63
C SER A 2 34.47 -6.88 -0.38
N GLU A 3 34.95 -6.32 -1.50
CA GLU A 3 34.20 -5.87 -2.69
C GLU A 3 33.39 -6.97 -3.40
N GLU A 4 33.35 -8.19 -2.86
CA GLU A 4 32.68 -9.35 -3.46
C GLU A 4 31.15 -9.35 -3.24
N ALA A 5 30.62 -8.53 -2.32
CA ALA A 5 29.18 -8.42 -2.10
C ALA A 5 28.45 -7.56 -3.16
N LEU A 6 29.17 -6.75 -3.96
CA LEU A 6 28.57 -5.87 -4.97
C LEU A 6 28.52 -6.46 -6.39
N LYS A 7 29.18 -7.59 -6.63
CA LYS A 7 29.20 -8.26 -7.96
C LYS A 7 28.12 -9.32 -8.16
N ALA A 8 27.40 -9.74 -7.11
CA ALA A 8 26.40 -10.81 -7.19
C ALA A 8 25.06 -10.40 -7.83
N LEU A 9 24.81 -9.11 -8.08
CA LEU A 9 23.56 -8.63 -8.72
C LEU A 9 23.65 -8.43 -10.24
N ASN A 10 24.82 -8.66 -10.86
CA ASN A 10 25.05 -8.37 -12.28
C ASN A 10 25.43 -9.59 -13.14
N SER A 11 24.94 -10.79 -12.83
CA SER A 11 25.17 -11.94 -13.71
C SER A 11 23.97 -12.88 -13.80
N MET A 12 23.13 -12.63 -14.81
CA MET A 12 22.42 -13.67 -15.58
C MET A 12 22.35 -13.22 -17.05
N PRO A 13 22.70 -14.06 -18.04
CA PRO A 13 22.73 -13.69 -19.45
C PRO A 13 21.40 -13.97 -20.17
N GLY A 14 21.05 -13.05 -21.09
CA GLY A 14 20.55 -13.30 -22.44
C GLY A 14 19.25 -14.08 -22.66
N LEU A 15 18.18 -13.36 -22.99
CA LEU A 15 17.19 -13.77 -23.98
C LEU A 15 16.76 -12.52 -24.75
N GLU A 16 17.40 -12.31 -25.90
CA GLU A 16 17.01 -11.33 -26.91
C GLU A 16 15.72 -11.75 -27.61
N GLY A 17 14.95 -10.75 -28.04
CA GLY A 17 14.09 -10.82 -29.23
C GLY A 17 12.66 -11.35 -29.02
N ASN A 18 11.71 -10.44 -28.84
CA ASN A 18 10.75 -10.12 -29.90
C ASN A 18 9.74 -9.06 -29.42
N ASN A 19 9.86 -7.87 -30.02
CA ASN A 19 8.79 -6.89 -30.09
C ASN A 19 7.78 -7.37 -31.12
N GLU A 20 6.56 -7.69 -30.73
CA GLU A 20 5.41 -7.64 -31.64
C GLU A 20 4.21 -6.95 -30.98
N SER A 21 3.89 -5.81 -31.59
CA SER A 21 2.61 -5.12 -31.61
C SER A 21 1.49 -6.04 -32.11
N PHE A 22 0.28 -5.93 -31.57
CA PHE A 22 -1.06 -6.06 -32.19
C PHE A 22 -2.07 -6.06 -31.01
N CYS A 23 -3.23 -5.38 -30.99
CA CYS A 23 -4.17 -5.13 -32.08
C CYS A 23 -4.72 -3.69 -32.09
N LYS A 24 -4.75 -3.11 -33.29
CA LYS A 24 -5.83 -2.24 -33.79
C LYS A 24 -6.90 -3.13 -34.41
N GLU A 25 -8.17 -2.79 -34.19
CA GLU A 25 -9.28 -2.77 -35.18
C GLU A 25 -10.50 -2.24 -34.39
N ASP A 26 -10.89 -0.96 -34.49
CA ASP A 26 -11.41 -0.18 -35.61
C ASP A 26 -12.88 -0.55 -35.93
N LEU A 27 -13.81 0.34 -35.54
CA LEU A 27 -15.06 0.56 -36.26
C LEU A 27 -15.48 2.02 -36.12
N SER A 28 -15.81 2.55 -37.29
CA SER A 28 -15.83 3.94 -37.69
C SER A 28 -17.14 4.68 -37.39
N LYS A 29 -16.98 6.00 -37.23
CA LYS A 29 -17.85 7.10 -37.72
C LYS A 29 -19.33 7.07 -37.33
N GLN A 30 -19.68 8.01 -36.44
CA GLN A 30 -20.69 9.00 -36.80
C GLN A 30 -20.37 10.33 -36.10
N GLY A 31 -20.05 11.35 -36.90
CA GLY A 31 -19.92 12.72 -36.44
C GLY A 31 -21.23 13.48 -36.59
N ILE A 32 -21.47 14.39 -35.65
CA ILE A 32 -22.22 15.66 -35.63
C ILE A 32 -21.95 16.13 -34.19
N GLY A 33 -21.49 17.32 -33.82
CA GLY A 33 -21.52 18.66 -34.36
C GLY A 33 -21.40 19.58 -33.13
N ILE A 34 -20.48 20.52 -33.14
CA ILE A 34 -20.20 21.44 -32.03
C ILE A 34 -21.40 22.37 -31.80
N LYS A 35 -21.89 22.49 -30.55
CA LYS A 35 -22.43 23.74 -29.98
C LYS A 35 -22.12 23.83 -28.48
N ALA A 36 -21.53 24.94 -28.09
CA ALA A 36 -21.37 25.38 -26.70
C ALA A 36 -22.64 26.11 -26.24
N ALA A 37 -23.06 25.90 -24.99
CA ALA A 37 -23.76 26.88 -24.16
C ALA A 37 -23.86 26.39 -22.70
N ASN A 38 -23.69 27.36 -21.79
CA ASN A 38 -23.81 27.30 -20.33
C ASN A 38 -25.10 26.66 -19.81
N GLY A 39 -25.04 26.15 -18.57
CA GLY A 39 -26.13 26.30 -17.60
C GLY A 39 -26.49 25.07 -16.78
N ASN A 40 -26.26 25.21 -15.48
CA ASN A 40 -26.96 24.62 -14.34
C ASN A 40 -26.82 23.13 -13.97
N ILE A 41 -26.32 23.00 -12.74
CA ILE A 41 -26.48 21.95 -11.74
C ILE A 41 -27.97 21.64 -11.55
N GLU A 42 -28.35 20.37 -11.61
CA GLU A 42 -29.37 19.84 -10.71
C GLU A 42 -29.22 18.32 -10.49
N GLU A 43 -29.39 17.99 -9.21
CA GLU A 43 -29.29 16.73 -8.52
C GLU A 43 -30.47 15.81 -8.88
N LEU A 44 -30.25 14.54 -9.26
CA LEU A 44 -31.32 13.55 -9.12
C LEU A 44 -30.83 12.16 -8.76
N LYS A 45 -31.40 11.73 -7.63
CA LYS A 45 -31.10 10.58 -6.80
C LYS A 45 -31.55 9.27 -7.44
N SER A 46 -30.76 8.25 -7.12
CA SER A 46 -31.04 6.82 -7.28
C SER A 46 -32.38 6.40 -6.66
N LYS A 47 -33.21 5.71 -7.45
CA LYS A 47 -34.17 4.68 -7.02
C LYS A 47 -34.26 3.67 -8.17
N SER A 48 -33.79 2.43 -7.99
CA SER A 48 -34.44 1.30 -7.32
C SER A 48 -35.10 0.37 -8.34
N SER A 49 -34.64 -0.88 -8.34
CA SER A 49 -35.39 -2.12 -8.55
C SER A 49 -36.38 -2.22 -9.72
N ALA A 50 -36.05 -3.03 -10.73
CA ALA A 50 -37.05 -3.69 -11.57
C ALA A 50 -36.63 -5.15 -11.83
N SER A 51 -37.32 -6.05 -11.13
CA SER A 51 -37.38 -7.48 -11.39
C SER A 51 -38.20 -7.70 -12.67
N ILE A 52 -37.66 -8.42 -13.65
CA ILE A 52 -38.39 -8.85 -14.84
C ILE A 52 -38.37 -10.39 -14.87
N ARG A 53 -39.55 -10.99 -14.65
CA ARG A 53 -39.82 -12.39 -15.02
C ARG A 53 -40.25 -12.42 -16.49
N PRO A 54 -39.94 -13.52 -17.21
CA PRO A 54 -40.94 -14.05 -18.14
C PRO A 54 -41.44 -15.45 -17.78
N LEU A 55 -42.63 -15.66 -18.30
CA LEU A 55 -43.59 -16.75 -18.18
C LEU A 55 -43.10 -18.07 -18.79
N VAL A 56 -43.51 -19.17 -18.15
CA VAL A 56 -43.28 -20.58 -18.49
C VAL A 56 -43.99 -21.01 -19.78
N ASN A 57 -43.34 -21.84 -20.61
CA ASN A 57 -44.00 -22.94 -21.31
C ASN A 57 -43.02 -24.01 -21.86
N GLY A 58 -43.29 -25.30 -21.56
CA GLY A 58 -42.98 -26.46 -22.43
C GLY A 58 -41.70 -27.27 -22.18
N GLU A 59 -41.87 -28.54 -21.81
CA GLU A 59 -40.87 -29.54 -21.39
C GLU A 59 -39.92 -30.06 -22.50
N SER A 60 -38.65 -30.33 -22.17
CA SER A 60 -38.07 -31.70 -22.06
C SER A 60 -36.53 -31.71 -22.15
N SER A 61 -35.93 -32.54 -21.29
CA SER A 61 -34.62 -33.21 -21.39
C SER A 61 -33.31 -32.39 -21.26
N ASN A 62 -32.79 -32.39 -20.02
CA ASN A 62 -31.42 -32.71 -19.58
C ASN A 62 -30.97 -31.73 -18.47
N PRO A 63 -30.44 -32.21 -17.33
CA PRO A 63 -29.87 -31.34 -16.31
C PRO A 63 -28.52 -30.86 -16.83
N VAL A 64 -28.51 -29.74 -17.56
CA VAL A 64 -27.30 -28.95 -17.69
C VAL A 64 -27.07 -28.39 -16.29
N ALA A 65 -26.10 -28.98 -15.58
CA ALA A 65 -25.58 -28.42 -14.35
C ALA A 65 -25.28 -26.94 -14.63
N GLU A 66 -26.04 -26.05 -14.00
CA GLU A 66 -25.65 -24.66 -13.87
C GLU A 66 -24.26 -24.68 -13.24
N VAL A 67 -23.24 -24.43 -14.06
CA VAL A 67 -21.92 -24.05 -13.56
C VAL A 67 -22.16 -22.69 -12.92
N GLY A 68 -22.58 -22.72 -11.66
CA GLY A 68 -22.80 -21.53 -10.85
C GLY A 68 -21.54 -20.70 -10.97
N SER A 69 -21.70 -19.44 -11.38
CA SER A 69 -20.58 -18.50 -11.31
C SER A 69 -20.13 -18.48 -9.87
N SER A 70 -18.98 -19.10 -9.58
CA SER A 70 -18.39 -19.09 -8.24
C SER A 70 -17.91 -17.66 -7.97
N GLU A 71 -18.84 -16.76 -7.68
CA GLU A 71 -18.56 -15.39 -7.31
C GLU A 71 -17.93 -15.40 -5.92
N VAL A 72 -16.72 -14.84 -5.81
CA VAL A 72 -16.06 -14.71 -4.52
C VAL A 72 -16.66 -13.52 -3.81
N GLU A 73 -17.34 -13.77 -2.69
CA GLU A 73 -17.81 -12.72 -1.80
C GLU A 73 -16.63 -12.11 -1.04
N TYR A 74 -16.59 -10.77 -0.96
CA TYR A 74 -15.53 -10.04 -0.25
C TYR A 74 -16.07 -9.40 1.02
N ILE A 75 -16.01 -10.15 2.12
CA ILE A 75 -16.48 -9.73 3.43
C ILE A 75 -15.38 -8.90 4.12
N GLU A 76 -15.71 -7.72 4.64
CA GLU A 76 -14.79 -6.89 5.44
C GLU A 76 -14.45 -7.59 6.76
N SER A 77 -13.28 -7.28 7.32
CA SER A 77 -12.72 -8.05 8.44
C SER A 77 -13.58 -7.97 9.71
N GLU A 78 -14.18 -6.80 9.96
CA GLU A 78 -15.14 -6.58 11.04
C GLU A 78 -16.45 -7.38 10.92
N ASN A 79 -16.75 -7.90 9.73
CA ASN A 79 -17.95 -8.66 9.43
C ASN A 79 -17.69 -10.16 9.28
N LEU A 80 -16.43 -10.61 9.46
CA LEU A 80 -16.12 -12.03 9.48
C LEU A 80 -16.68 -12.67 10.76
N THR A 81 -17.00 -13.95 10.68
CA THR A 81 -17.44 -14.76 11.82
C THR A 81 -16.42 -15.86 12.10
N ASP A 82 -16.43 -16.38 13.31
CA ASP A 82 -15.53 -17.46 13.71
C ASP A 82 -15.80 -18.77 12.95
N LEU A 83 -14.80 -19.64 12.83
CA LEU A 83 -14.86 -20.97 12.21
C LEU A 83 -15.60 -21.98 13.10
N GLU A 84 -16.43 -22.82 12.47
CA GLU A 84 -17.14 -23.89 13.17
C GLU A 84 -16.19 -25.03 13.59
N ASP A 85 -15.21 -25.37 12.75
CA ASP A 85 -14.19 -26.39 13.03
C ASP A 85 -12.78 -25.87 12.72
N VAL A 86 -12.16 -25.29 13.74
CA VAL A 86 -10.80 -24.76 13.72
C VAL A 86 -9.77 -25.86 13.44
N SER A 87 -9.98 -27.05 14.00
CA SER A 87 -9.03 -28.16 13.91
C SER A 87 -8.91 -28.71 12.49
N SER A 88 -10.03 -28.92 11.78
CA SER A 88 -9.95 -29.36 10.38
C SER A 88 -9.50 -28.23 9.45
N SER A 89 -9.88 -26.99 9.74
CA SER A 89 -9.43 -25.81 9.00
C SER A 89 -7.90 -25.67 9.04
N LEU A 90 -7.27 -25.77 10.21
CA LEU A 90 -5.81 -25.72 10.35
C LEU A 90 -5.11 -26.86 9.60
N LYS A 91 -5.62 -28.10 9.74
CA LYS A 91 -5.03 -29.28 9.08
C LYS A 91 -5.04 -29.18 7.55
N THR A 92 -6.05 -28.53 6.98
CA THR A 92 -6.24 -28.44 5.53
C THR A 92 -5.75 -27.12 4.94
N LEU A 93 -5.42 -26.13 5.78
CA LEU A 93 -5.13 -24.75 5.37
C LEU A 93 -4.02 -24.65 4.33
N LEU A 94 -2.84 -25.23 4.61
CA LEU A 94 -1.68 -25.15 3.71
C LEU A 94 -1.95 -25.84 2.37
N ALA A 95 -2.69 -26.96 2.38
CA ALA A 95 -3.10 -27.65 1.16
C ALA A 95 -4.07 -26.80 0.33
N GLY A 96 -5.03 -26.13 0.98
CA GLY A 96 -5.97 -25.21 0.34
C GLY A 96 -5.27 -24.00 -0.29
N LEU A 97 -4.39 -23.33 0.47
CA LEU A 97 -3.58 -22.21 -0.01
C LEU A 97 -2.62 -22.62 -1.16
N GLY A 98 -2.13 -23.86 -1.12
CA GLY A 98 -1.26 -24.44 -2.14
C GLY A 98 -1.99 -24.92 -3.41
N SER A 99 -3.32 -24.97 -3.40
CA SER A 99 -4.14 -25.58 -4.44
C SER A 99 -3.97 -24.93 -5.83
N LYS A 100 -4.26 -25.71 -6.87
CA LYS A 100 -4.39 -25.21 -8.25
C LYS A 100 -5.80 -24.68 -8.53
N ASP A 101 -6.78 -25.12 -7.73
CA ASP A 101 -8.14 -24.61 -7.79
C ASP A 101 -8.19 -23.25 -7.10
N TRP A 102 -8.47 -22.22 -7.88
CA TRP A 102 -8.49 -20.85 -7.40
C TRP A 102 -9.64 -20.56 -6.43
N VAL A 103 -10.73 -21.33 -6.49
CA VAL A 103 -11.86 -21.20 -5.56
C VAL A 103 -11.42 -21.70 -4.18
N LEU A 104 -10.79 -22.88 -4.12
CA LEU A 104 -10.22 -23.42 -2.87
C LEU A 104 -9.14 -22.50 -2.28
N VAL A 105 -8.33 -21.84 -3.13
CA VAL A 105 -7.37 -20.85 -2.64
C VAL A 105 -8.08 -19.65 -2.01
N CYS A 106 -9.14 -19.12 -2.63
CA CYS A 106 -9.92 -18.03 -2.04
C CYS A 106 -10.58 -18.43 -0.72
N GLU A 107 -11.13 -19.64 -0.64
CA GLU A 107 -11.70 -20.19 0.60
C GLU A 107 -10.63 -20.31 1.70
N ALA A 108 -9.48 -20.90 1.39
CA ALA A 108 -8.38 -21.04 2.34
C ALA A 108 -7.80 -19.69 2.79
N LEU A 109 -7.75 -18.69 1.90
CA LEU A 109 -7.38 -17.32 2.27
C LEU A 109 -8.42 -16.70 3.23
N ASN A 110 -9.72 -16.87 2.98
CA ASN A 110 -10.75 -16.40 3.91
C ASN A 110 -10.70 -17.13 5.26
N ASN A 111 -10.40 -18.43 5.28
CA ASN A 111 -10.16 -19.16 6.53
C ASN A 111 -8.91 -18.65 7.24
N THR A 112 -7.84 -18.31 6.50
CA THR A 112 -6.64 -17.66 7.06
C THR A 112 -7.00 -16.34 7.76
N ARG A 113 -7.88 -15.53 7.16
CA ARG A 113 -8.37 -14.28 7.77
C ARG A 113 -9.10 -14.53 9.09
N ARG A 114 -10.03 -15.50 9.10
CA ARG A 114 -10.79 -15.89 10.30
C ARG A 114 -9.86 -16.43 11.39
N LEU A 115 -8.92 -17.30 11.04
CA LEU A 115 -7.92 -17.83 11.97
C LEU A 115 -7.03 -16.71 12.54
N ALA A 116 -6.58 -15.76 11.72
CA ALA A 116 -5.78 -14.63 12.21
C ALA A 116 -6.54 -13.76 13.23
N ILE A 117 -7.85 -13.59 13.05
CA ILE A 117 -8.70 -12.75 13.92
C ILE A 117 -9.08 -13.48 15.20
N TYR A 118 -9.49 -14.75 15.12
CA TYR A 118 -10.10 -15.48 16.25
C TYR A 118 -9.17 -16.51 16.91
N HIS A 119 -8.21 -17.05 16.16
CA HIS A 119 -7.36 -18.19 16.55
C HIS A 119 -5.89 -17.92 16.24
N ARG A 120 -5.44 -16.71 16.58
CA ARG A 120 -4.10 -16.20 16.30
C ARG A 120 -3.00 -17.16 16.77
N GLU A 121 -3.11 -17.66 18.00
CA GLU A 121 -2.09 -18.52 18.62
C GLU A 121 -1.93 -19.85 17.87
N ASP A 122 -3.03 -20.43 17.37
CA ASP A 122 -3.02 -21.73 16.68
C ASP A 122 -2.32 -21.69 15.31
N MET A 123 -2.10 -20.49 14.77
CA MET A 123 -1.47 -20.26 13.47
C MET A 123 0.03 -19.99 13.57
N LEU A 124 0.58 -19.70 14.76
CA LEU A 124 1.97 -19.25 14.92
C LEU A 124 2.97 -20.26 14.36
N ASP A 125 2.77 -21.55 14.63
CA ASP A 125 3.68 -22.63 14.19
C ASP A 125 3.75 -22.78 12.66
N ILE A 126 2.70 -22.36 11.94
CA ILE A 126 2.60 -22.47 10.48
C ILE A 126 2.64 -21.12 9.77
N LEU A 127 2.81 -20.01 10.51
CA LEU A 127 2.69 -18.65 9.99
C LEU A 127 3.67 -18.36 8.85
N GLY A 128 4.91 -18.86 8.94
CA GLY A 128 5.91 -18.73 7.89
C GLY A 128 5.49 -19.37 6.56
N ASP A 129 4.93 -20.59 6.61
CA ASP A 129 4.42 -21.29 5.43
C ASP A 129 3.19 -20.60 4.85
N VAL A 130 2.30 -20.11 5.72
CA VAL A 130 1.13 -19.33 5.33
C VAL A 130 1.55 -18.06 4.61
N ILE A 131 2.52 -17.31 5.12
CA ILE A 131 3.04 -16.09 4.46
C ILE A 131 3.67 -16.42 3.11
N SER A 132 4.44 -17.51 3.02
CA SER A 132 5.03 -17.97 1.75
C SER A 132 3.96 -18.23 0.68
N LEU A 133 2.89 -18.96 1.04
CA LEU A 133 1.76 -19.23 0.15
C LEU A 133 0.91 -17.97 -0.12
N LEU A 134 0.80 -17.07 0.84
CA LEU A 134 0.12 -15.79 0.68
C LEU A 134 0.82 -14.94 -0.39
N VAL A 135 2.15 -14.84 -0.37
CA VAL A 135 2.93 -14.15 -1.39
C VAL A 135 2.71 -14.76 -2.79
N LYS A 136 2.61 -16.09 -2.88
CA LYS A 136 2.25 -16.78 -4.14
C LYS A 136 0.85 -16.34 -4.62
N SER A 137 -0.12 -16.24 -3.71
CA SER A 137 -1.48 -15.79 -4.02
C SER A 137 -1.56 -14.32 -4.44
N MET A 138 -0.76 -13.42 -3.84
CA MET A 138 -0.66 -12.02 -4.25
C MET A 138 -0.14 -11.85 -5.69
N LYS A 139 0.67 -12.79 -6.17
CA LYS A 139 1.20 -12.81 -7.54
C LYS A 139 0.23 -13.44 -8.55
N ASN A 140 -0.88 -14.02 -8.09
CA ASN A 140 -1.82 -14.73 -8.96
C ASN A 140 -2.46 -13.78 -10.00
N PRO A 141 -2.55 -14.18 -11.28
CA PRO A 141 -3.15 -13.35 -12.32
C PRO A 141 -4.67 -13.16 -12.15
N ARG A 142 -5.34 -14.06 -11.43
CA ARG A 142 -6.76 -13.92 -11.12
C ARG A 142 -6.94 -12.84 -10.05
N SER A 143 -7.66 -11.78 -10.40
CA SER A 143 -7.89 -10.68 -9.47
C SER A 143 -8.67 -11.08 -8.22
N ALA A 144 -9.49 -12.13 -8.27
CA ALA A 144 -10.18 -12.64 -7.10
C ALA A 144 -9.19 -13.15 -6.05
N VAL A 145 -8.34 -14.11 -6.43
CA VAL A 145 -7.27 -14.64 -5.57
C VAL A 145 -6.34 -13.52 -5.08
N CYS A 146 -5.91 -12.65 -6.00
CA CYS A 146 -5.03 -11.54 -5.67
C CYS A 146 -5.66 -10.59 -4.64
N LYS A 147 -6.93 -10.18 -4.84
CA LYS A 147 -7.61 -9.30 -3.87
C LYS A 147 -7.80 -10.00 -2.53
N THR A 148 -8.27 -11.25 -2.51
CA THR A 148 -8.46 -11.97 -1.24
C THR A 148 -7.13 -12.11 -0.50
N ALA A 149 -6.02 -12.31 -1.20
CA ALA A 149 -4.69 -12.32 -0.59
C ALA A 149 -4.27 -10.95 -0.02
N LEU A 150 -4.61 -9.85 -0.69
CA LEU A 150 -4.35 -8.50 -0.17
C LEU A 150 -5.18 -8.21 1.10
N MET A 151 -6.45 -8.61 1.11
CA MET A 151 -7.29 -8.52 2.32
C MET A 151 -6.72 -9.39 3.44
N THR A 152 -6.28 -10.60 3.12
CA THR A 152 -5.60 -11.49 4.08
C THR A 152 -4.32 -10.88 4.62
N SER A 153 -3.54 -10.19 3.80
CA SER A 153 -2.32 -9.50 4.25
C SER A 153 -2.64 -8.43 5.30
N ALA A 154 -3.72 -7.67 5.13
CA ALA A 154 -4.15 -6.67 6.11
C ALA A 154 -4.47 -7.31 7.46
N ASP A 155 -5.22 -8.42 7.47
CA ASP A 155 -5.58 -9.14 8.70
C ASP A 155 -4.37 -9.77 9.38
N ILE A 156 -3.43 -10.33 8.62
CA ILE A 156 -2.15 -10.83 9.15
C ILE A 156 -1.36 -9.70 9.82
N PHE A 157 -1.27 -8.52 9.20
CA PHE A 157 -0.53 -7.41 9.82
C PHE A 157 -1.17 -6.95 11.13
N ILE A 158 -2.50 -6.88 11.18
CA ILE A 158 -3.24 -6.49 12.39
C ILE A 158 -3.08 -7.54 13.49
N ALA A 159 -3.19 -8.83 13.16
CA ALA A 159 -3.13 -9.90 14.14
C ALA A 159 -1.72 -10.11 14.72
N TYR A 160 -0.68 -10.11 13.88
CA TYR A 160 0.67 -10.52 14.29
C TYR A 160 1.64 -9.36 14.49
N ASN A 161 1.32 -8.16 14.00
CA ASN A 161 2.13 -6.94 14.19
C ASN A 161 3.62 -7.18 13.85
N ASP A 162 4.52 -6.89 14.79
CA ASP A 162 5.96 -7.01 14.57
C ASP A 162 6.46 -8.45 14.39
N GLU A 163 5.67 -9.48 14.76
CA GLU A 163 6.10 -10.88 14.63
C GLU A 163 6.33 -11.31 13.18
N VAL A 164 5.70 -10.62 12.23
CA VAL A 164 5.84 -10.90 10.80
C VAL A 164 6.86 -10.01 10.09
N ILE A 165 7.59 -9.15 10.82
CA ILE A 165 8.52 -8.16 10.24
C ILE A 165 9.64 -8.80 9.41
N GLU A 166 10.20 -9.93 9.87
CA GLU A 166 11.30 -10.62 9.20
C GLU A 166 10.87 -11.23 7.85
N SER A 167 9.59 -11.57 7.74
CA SER A 167 8.95 -12.11 6.54
C SER A 167 8.25 -11.04 5.67
N LEU A 168 8.33 -9.75 6.04
CA LEU A 168 7.61 -8.67 5.36
C LEU A 168 8.09 -8.42 3.93
N ASP A 169 9.40 -8.48 3.68
CA ASP A 169 10.02 -8.02 2.43
C ASP A 169 9.34 -8.51 1.14
N PRO A 170 9.07 -9.82 0.96
CA PRO A 170 8.38 -10.31 -0.23
C PRO A 170 6.92 -9.85 -0.33
N MET A 171 6.23 -9.63 0.80
CA MET A 171 4.87 -9.10 0.83
C MET A 171 4.85 -7.60 0.47
N LEU A 172 5.75 -6.82 1.08
CA LEU A 172 5.86 -5.37 0.88
C LEU A 172 6.07 -5.03 -0.61
N LEU A 173 6.97 -5.73 -1.30
CA LEU A 173 7.16 -5.53 -2.73
C LEU A 173 5.86 -5.77 -3.52
N GLN A 174 5.11 -6.83 -3.19
CA GLN A 174 3.84 -7.10 -3.85
C GLN A 174 2.78 -6.04 -3.54
N LEU A 175 2.67 -5.59 -2.30
CA LEU A 175 1.74 -4.52 -1.91
C LEU A 175 2.01 -3.21 -2.66
N LEU A 176 3.27 -2.79 -2.75
CA LEU A 176 3.67 -1.59 -3.47
C LEU A 176 3.38 -1.69 -4.97
N LEU A 177 3.61 -2.87 -5.57
CA LEU A 177 3.26 -3.13 -6.98
C LEU A 177 1.75 -3.11 -7.20
N LYS A 178 0.97 -3.76 -6.34
CA LYS A 178 -0.48 -3.90 -6.50
C LYS A 178 -1.24 -2.61 -6.18
N SER A 179 -0.75 -1.77 -5.27
CA SER A 179 -1.28 -0.42 -5.02
C SER A 179 -0.94 0.59 -6.12
N SER A 180 -0.04 0.23 -7.05
CA SER A 180 0.40 1.08 -8.15
C SER A 180 -0.22 0.73 -9.52
N GLN A 181 -1.15 -0.23 -9.55
CA GLN A 181 -1.76 -0.73 -10.79
C GLN A 181 -3.07 0.00 -11.12
N ASP A 182 -3.54 -0.16 -12.36
CA ASP A 182 -4.72 0.57 -12.86
C ASP A 182 -6.05 -0.11 -12.51
N LYS A 183 -6.02 -1.39 -12.07
CA LYS A 183 -7.21 -2.12 -11.63
C LYS A 183 -7.64 -1.67 -10.23
N ARG A 184 -8.51 -0.65 -10.19
CA ARG A 184 -9.01 0.02 -8.98
C ARG A 184 -9.32 -0.92 -7.80
N PHE A 185 -10.12 -1.94 -8.04
CA PHE A 185 -10.55 -2.88 -6.99
C PHE A 185 -9.41 -3.64 -6.30
N VAL A 186 -8.34 -3.97 -7.03
CA VAL A 186 -7.15 -4.63 -6.45
C VAL A 186 -6.22 -3.60 -5.83
N CYS A 187 -6.11 -2.43 -6.46
CA CYS A 187 -5.34 -1.29 -5.96
C CYS A 187 -5.84 -0.82 -4.57
N GLU A 188 -7.15 -0.65 -4.40
CA GLU A 188 -7.78 -0.26 -3.14
C GLU A 188 -7.52 -1.28 -2.02
N ALA A 189 -7.60 -2.58 -2.33
CA ALA A 189 -7.29 -3.62 -1.35
C ALA A 189 -5.80 -3.61 -0.93
N ALA A 190 -4.89 -3.38 -1.88
CA ALA A 190 -3.47 -3.25 -1.58
C ALA A 190 -3.17 -2.01 -0.74
N GLU A 191 -3.82 -0.88 -1.04
CA GLU A 191 -3.68 0.34 -0.24
C GLU A 191 -4.21 0.16 1.18
N LYS A 192 -5.37 -0.49 1.35
CA LYS A 192 -5.90 -0.86 2.69
C LYS A 192 -4.89 -1.71 3.47
N ALA A 193 -4.24 -2.68 2.82
CA ALA A 193 -3.21 -3.51 3.45
C ALA A 193 -1.93 -2.72 3.80
N LEU A 194 -1.50 -1.77 2.96
CA LEU A 194 -0.39 -0.87 3.29
C LEU A 194 -0.72 0.02 4.49
N VAL A 195 -1.96 0.54 4.57
CA VAL A 195 -2.42 1.31 5.74
C VAL A 195 -2.38 0.45 7.00
N ALA A 196 -2.93 -0.77 6.95
CA ALA A 196 -2.88 -1.72 8.05
C ALA A 196 -1.44 -1.98 8.52
N MET A 197 -0.52 -2.27 7.59
CA MET A 197 0.91 -2.43 7.89
C MET A 197 1.49 -1.21 8.63
N THR A 198 1.25 0.00 8.11
CA THR A 198 1.77 1.23 8.72
C THR A 198 1.14 1.60 10.05
N SER A 199 0.02 0.96 10.43
CA SER A 199 -0.65 1.15 11.71
C SER A 199 -0.30 0.07 12.73
N SER A 200 0.02 -1.14 12.27
CA SER A 200 0.31 -2.30 13.11
C SER A 200 1.78 -2.37 13.54
N PHE A 201 2.71 -2.10 12.64
CA PHE A 201 4.13 -2.39 12.91
C PHE A 201 4.77 -1.24 13.69
N SER A 202 5.75 -1.53 14.53
CA SER A 202 6.59 -0.53 15.16
C SER A 202 7.33 0.28 14.08
N PRO A 203 7.22 1.61 14.06
CA PRO A 203 7.86 2.42 13.01
C PRO A 203 9.38 2.24 12.96
N ALA A 204 10.04 2.01 14.10
CA ALA A 204 11.48 1.78 14.17
C ALA A 204 11.93 0.53 13.38
N LEU A 205 11.06 -0.48 13.27
CA LEU A 205 11.31 -1.70 12.50
C LEU A 205 10.87 -1.56 11.04
N LEU A 206 9.76 -0.84 10.79
CA LEU A 206 9.19 -0.68 9.46
C LEU A 206 9.98 0.29 8.57
N LEU A 207 10.49 1.40 9.11
CA LEU A 207 11.19 2.41 8.32
C LEU A 207 12.41 1.85 7.57
N PRO A 208 13.30 1.05 8.19
CA PRO A 208 14.40 0.40 7.46
C PRO A 208 13.95 -0.51 6.31
N LYS A 209 12.80 -1.19 6.46
CA LYS A 209 12.21 -2.03 5.40
C LYS A 209 11.69 -1.19 4.23
N LEU A 210 11.26 0.05 4.46
CA LEU A 210 10.76 0.97 3.43
C LEU A 210 11.89 1.73 2.69
N GLU A 211 13.02 1.97 3.33
CA GLU A 211 14.13 2.78 2.78
C GLU A 211 14.59 2.37 1.36
N PRO A 212 14.77 1.07 1.03
CA PRO A 212 15.17 0.65 -0.31
C PRO A 212 14.16 1.06 -1.40
N TYR A 213 12.88 1.15 -1.05
CA TYR A 213 11.80 1.44 -2.00
C TYR A 213 11.65 2.94 -2.31
N LEU A 214 12.14 3.82 -1.43
CA LEU A 214 12.19 5.27 -1.67
C LEU A 214 13.15 5.67 -2.79
N LYS A 215 14.08 4.77 -3.16
CA LYS A 215 15.04 4.95 -4.25
C LYS A 215 14.78 3.98 -5.41
N ASN A 216 13.61 3.34 -5.44
CA ASN A 216 13.27 2.37 -6.48
C ASN A 216 13.26 3.02 -7.87
N ARG A 217 13.65 2.30 -8.93
CA ARG A 217 13.60 2.84 -10.29
C ARG A 217 12.17 3.16 -10.75
N ASN A 218 11.19 2.40 -10.28
CA ASN A 218 9.79 2.62 -10.63
C ASN A 218 9.20 3.79 -9.79
N PRO A 219 8.81 4.91 -10.44
CA PRO A 219 8.26 6.07 -9.73
C PRO A 219 6.99 5.76 -8.94
N ARG A 220 6.13 4.85 -9.42
CA ARG A 220 4.89 4.48 -8.70
C ARG A 220 5.20 3.78 -7.37
N ILE A 221 6.20 2.89 -7.36
CA ILE A 221 6.68 2.24 -6.13
C ILE A 221 7.24 3.28 -5.17
N ARG A 222 8.06 4.23 -5.66
CA ARG A 222 8.61 5.31 -4.82
C ARG A 222 7.50 6.13 -4.16
N ALA A 223 6.47 6.51 -4.91
CA ALA A 223 5.33 7.24 -4.37
C ALA A 223 4.61 6.47 -3.24
N LYS A 224 4.33 5.18 -3.45
CA LYS A 224 3.68 4.35 -2.42
C LYS A 224 4.56 4.12 -1.19
N ALA A 225 5.86 3.92 -1.38
CA ALA A 225 6.81 3.83 -0.28
C ALA A 225 6.91 5.15 0.50
N SER A 226 6.93 6.29 -0.21
CA SER A 226 6.95 7.63 0.38
C SER A 226 5.72 7.89 1.25
N MET A 227 4.53 7.50 0.78
CA MET A 227 3.30 7.55 1.58
C MET A 227 3.39 6.68 2.85
N CYS A 228 3.88 5.44 2.73
CA CYS A 228 4.02 4.56 3.89
C CYS A 228 5.03 5.11 4.91
N PHE A 229 6.15 5.65 4.42
CA PHE A 229 7.18 6.26 5.25
C PHE A 229 6.63 7.49 5.99
N CYS A 230 5.96 8.39 5.26
CA CYS A 230 5.31 9.57 5.83
C CYS A 230 4.27 9.23 6.90
N ARG A 231 3.47 8.16 6.73
CA ARG A 231 2.49 7.72 7.75
C ARG A 231 3.16 7.13 9.00
N SER A 232 4.32 6.50 8.83
CA SER A 232 5.00 5.78 9.90
C SER A 232 5.82 6.71 10.81
N VAL A 233 6.45 7.76 10.25
CA VAL A 233 7.33 8.66 11.02
C VAL A 233 6.63 9.34 12.22
N PRO A 234 5.42 9.94 12.08
CA PRO A 234 4.75 10.58 13.22
C PRO A 234 4.48 9.61 14.39
N ARG A 235 4.32 8.31 14.10
CA ARG A 235 4.08 7.26 15.11
C ARG A 235 5.33 6.96 15.96
N LEU A 236 6.53 7.40 15.57
CA LEU A 236 7.70 7.37 16.44
C LEU A 236 7.56 8.32 17.65
N GLY A 237 6.71 9.34 17.53
CA GLY A 237 6.65 10.44 18.49
C GLY A 237 7.92 11.29 18.49
N VAL A 238 7.92 12.33 19.32
CA VAL A 238 9.01 13.32 19.43
C VAL A 238 10.34 12.64 19.77
N GLU A 239 10.39 11.84 20.83
CA GLU A 239 11.61 11.14 21.25
C GLU A 239 12.08 10.09 20.24
N GLY A 240 11.16 9.36 19.61
CA GLY A 240 11.52 8.37 18.60
C GLY A 240 12.07 9.01 17.32
N ILE A 241 11.53 10.16 16.89
CA ILE A 241 12.07 10.94 15.76
C ILE A 241 13.50 11.40 16.06
N LYS A 242 13.75 11.86 17.29
CA LYS A 242 15.10 12.23 17.74
C LYS A 242 16.04 11.04 17.71
N ALA A 243 15.63 9.90 18.26
CA ALA A 243 16.44 8.68 18.32
C ALA A 243 16.72 8.10 16.93
N TYR A 244 15.75 8.14 16.02
CA TYR A 244 15.92 7.68 14.64
C TYR A 244 16.91 8.57 13.86
N GLY A 245 16.87 9.88 14.15
CA GLY A 245 17.70 10.90 13.51
C GLY A 245 16.87 11.78 12.59
N ILE A 246 16.53 12.98 13.07
CA ILE A 246 15.79 13.99 12.30
C ILE A 246 16.55 14.43 11.03
N ASP A 247 17.88 14.35 11.06
CA ASP A 247 18.77 14.56 9.91
C ASP A 247 18.55 13.54 8.78
N LYS A 248 18.36 12.26 9.11
CA LYS A 248 18.06 11.23 8.10
C LYS A 248 16.66 11.41 7.52
N LEU A 249 15.70 11.77 8.38
CA LEU A 249 14.30 11.96 7.99
C LEU A 249 14.16 13.18 7.06
N ILE A 250 14.84 14.29 7.35
CA ILE A 250 14.80 15.48 6.50
C ILE A 250 15.50 15.25 5.16
N GLN A 251 16.64 14.53 5.14
CA GLN A 251 17.31 14.14 3.89
C GLN A 251 16.41 13.27 3.02
N THR A 252 15.71 12.32 3.64
CA THR A 252 14.76 11.46 2.95
C THR A 252 13.61 12.27 2.36
N ALA A 253 12.97 13.13 3.16
CA ALA A 253 11.87 13.98 2.70
C ALA A 253 12.30 14.94 1.59
N ALA A 254 13.46 15.58 1.73
CA ALA A 254 14.01 16.48 0.70
C ALA A 254 14.26 15.75 -0.63
N SER A 255 14.76 14.52 -0.59
CA SER A 255 14.91 13.69 -1.80
C SER A 255 13.57 13.42 -2.46
N GLN A 256 12.53 13.06 -1.69
CA GLN A 256 11.21 12.75 -2.22
C GLN A 256 10.45 14.00 -2.73
N LEU A 257 10.77 15.20 -2.22
CA LEU A 257 10.18 16.46 -2.65
C LEU A 257 10.47 16.79 -4.14
N SER A 258 11.57 16.24 -4.66
CA SER A 258 11.96 16.33 -6.08
C SER A 258 11.47 15.17 -6.95
N ASP A 259 10.67 14.26 -6.41
CA ASP A 259 10.20 13.09 -7.16
C ASP A 259 9.26 13.47 -8.31
N GLN A 260 9.20 12.60 -9.33
CA GLN A 260 8.39 12.79 -10.53
C GLN A 260 6.88 12.72 -10.25
N LEU A 261 6.43 11.89 -9.29
CA LEU A 261 5.01 11.74 -9.00
C LEU A 261 4.53 12.72 -7.90
N PRO A 262 3.36 13.35 -8.10
CA PRO A 262 2.80 14.29 -7.13
C PRO A 262 2.53 13.64 -5.77
N GLU A 263 2.13 12.37 -5.74
CA GLU A 263 1.87 11.62 -4.51
C GLU A 263 3.13 11.52 -3.63
N SER A 264 4.30 11.25 -4.21
CA SER A 264 5.57 11.24 -3.46
C SER A 264 5.93 12.62 -2.92
N ARG A 265 5.77 13.67 -3.74
CA ARG A 265 6.04 15.04 -3.33
C ARG A 265 5.11 15.50 -2.21
N GLU A 266 3.85 15.07 -2.25
CA GLU A 266 2.89 15.42 -1.21
C GLU A 266 3.19 14.74 0.12
N ALA A 267 3.51 13.44 0.09
CA ALA A 267 4.02 12.74 1.27
C ALA A 267 5.25 13.44 1.88
N ALA A 268 6.17 13.90 1.02
CA ALA A 268 7.35 14.64 1.46
C ALA A 268 6.99 15.97 2.14
N ARG A 269 6.03 16.73 1.60
CA ARG A 269 5.58 17.99 2.22
C ARG A 269 4.97 17.78 3.60
N ILE A 270 4.07 16.80 3.71
CA ILE A 270 3.43 16.44 4.98
C ILE A 270 4.51 16.06 6.01
N LEU A 271 5.45 15.20 5.62
CA LEU A 271 6.56 14.80 6.49
C LEU A 271 7.41 16.00 6.93
N LEU A 272 7.76 16.91 6.02
CA LEU A 272 8.56 18.09 6.36
C LEU A 272 7.88 19.01 7.37
N VAL A 273 6.56 19.22 7.23
CA VAL A 273 5.78 20.01 8.20
C VAL A 273 5.82 19.36 9.59
N GLU A 274 5.69 18.03 9.66
CA GLU A 274 5.78 17.31 10.93
C GLU A 274 7.18 17.42 11.55
N LEU A 275 8.23 17.19 10.76
CA LEU A 275 9.62 17.27 11.25
C LEU A 275 9.96 18.67 11.74
N GLN A 276 9.48 19.72 11.06
CA GLN A 276 9.67 21.09 11.52
C GLN A 276 8.95 21.34 12.85
N SER A 277 7.68 20.93 12.97
CA SER A 277 6.90 21.03 14.22
C SER A 277 7.60 20.32 15.38
N VAL A 278 8.17 19.15 15.13
CA VAL A 278 8.94 18.39 16.13
C VAL A 278 10.27 19.08 16.46
N TYR A 279 10.97 19.64 15.47
CA TYR A 279 12.21 20.40 15.69
C TYR A 279 12.00 21.63 16.57
N GLU A 280 10.96 22.42 16.29
CA GLU A 280 10.61 23.63 17.06
C GLU A 280 10.25 23.29 18.51
N LYS A 281 9.58 22.15 18.76
CA LYS A 281 9.32 21.67 20.13
C LYS A 281 10.58 21.30 20.89
N PHE A 282 11.64 20.82 20.23
CA PHE A 282 12.92 20.53 20.89
C PHE A 282 13.67 21.78 21.32
N THR A 283 13.48 22.89 20.59
CA THR A 283 14.15 24.16 20.88
C THR A 283 13.52 24.90 22.07
N ASP A 284 12.22 24.71 22.31
CA ASP A 284 11.49 25.39 23.40
C ASP A 284 11.68 24.75 24.80
N LEU A 285 12.32 23.58 24.89
CA LEU A 285 12.62 22.93 26.16
C LEU A 285 13.80 23.62 26.88
N PRO A 286 13.61 24.15 28.11
CA PRO A 286 14.66 24.80 28.87
C PRO A 286 15.77 23.79 29.15
N THR A 287 16.94 24.04 28.56
CA THR A 287 18.09 23.13 28.62
C THR A 287 18.83 23.44 29.92
N THR A 288 18.79 22.53 30.90
CA THR A 288 19.47 22.68 32.22
C THR A 288 20.96 22.35 32.19
N THR A 289 21.59 22.24 31.01
CA THR A 289 23.02 21.92 30.88
C THR A 289 23.71 22.82 29.85
N PRO A 290 24.86 23.45 30.18
CA PRO A 290 25.47 24.51 29.35
C PRO A 290 26.34 24.04 28.16
N GLU A 291 26.25 22.77 27.71
CA GLU A 291 27.23 22.19 26.79
C GLU A 291 26.69 21.73 25.41
N ASP A 292 25.50 22.16 24.99
CA ASP A 292 25.01 21.85 23.63
C ASP A 292 25.36 22.98 22.64
N PRO A 293 25.97 22.70 21.47
CA PRO A 293 26.28 23.71 20.47
C PRO A 293 25.00 24.41 20.01
N GLU A 294 25.06 25.73 19.87
CA GLU A 294 23.99 26.65 19.43
C GLU A 294 22.83 25.94 18.68
N LYS A 295 21.69 25.78 19.37
CA LYS A 295 20.45 25.31 18.76
C LYS A 295 19.99 26.34 17.72
N GLY A 296 20.44 26.18 16.48
CA GLY A 296 20.12 27.05 15.35
C GLY A 296 18.66 26.94 14.92
N SER A 297 18.20 27.94 14.15
CA SER A 297 16.86 27.95 13.59
C SER A 297 16.61 26.73 12.68
N TRP A 298 15.34 26.43 12.36
CA TRP A 298 15.02 25.38 11.38
C TRP A 298 15.73 25.61 10.03
N GLU A 299 15.93 26.87 9.65
CA GLU A 299 16.67 27.24 8.44
C GLU A 299 18.15 26.85 8.53
N ASP A 300 18.83 27.20 9.62
CA ASP A 300 20.23 26.81 9.86
C ASP A 300 20.38 25.29 9.88
N PHE A 301 19.44 24.60 10.53
CA PHE A 301 19.39 23.15 10.54
C PHE A 301 19.28 22.57 9.12
N CYS A 302 18.32 23.04 8.32
CA CYS A 302 18.15 22.61 6.93
C CYS A 302 19.40 22.84 6.10
N GLN A 303 20.00 24.03 6.20
CA GLN A 303 21.22 24.40 5.46
C GLN A 303 22.43 23.56 5.88
N SER A 304 22.50 23.15 7.15
CA SER A 304 23.59 22.29 7.66
C SER A 304 23.48 20.83 7.22
N LYS A 305 22.27 20.32 6.95
CA LYS A 305 22.02 18.89 6.67
C LYS A 305 21.72 18.57 5.21
N LEU A 306 21.41 19.57 4.39
CA LEU A 306 20.97 19.41 3.00
C LEU A 306 21.85 20.21 2.03
N SER A 307 21.80 19.84 0.74
CA SER A 307 22.37 20.70 -0.30
C SER A 307 21.63 22.05 -0.37
N PRO A 308 22.27 23.14 -0.84
CA PRO A 308 21.62 24.45 -0.91
C PRO A 308 20.28 24.45 -1.66
N LEU A 309 20.18 23.69 -2.77
CA LEU A 309 18.95 23.56 -3.55
C LEU A 309 17.86 22.80 -2.78
N SER A 310 18.24 21.70 -2.12
CA SER A 310 17.32 20.89 -1.31
C SER A 310 16.82 21.68 -0.09
N ALA A 311 17.71 22.39 0.60
CA ALA A 311 17.35 23.26 1.72
C ALA A 311 16.35 24.33 1.29
N GLN A 312 16.62 25.03 0.17
CA GLN A 312 15.70 26.04 -0.36
C GLN A 312 14.33 25.44 -0.73
N ALA A 313 14.30 24.25 -1.33
CA ALA A 313 13.05 23.56 -1.66
C ALA A 313 12.23 23.21 -0.40
N VAL A 314 12.90 22.70 0.65
CA VAL A 314 12.29 22.39 1.94
C VAL A 314 11.71 23.66 2.59
N LEU A 315 12.48 24.75 2.64
CA LEU A 315 12.04 26.00 3.27
C LEU A 315 10.82 26.64 2.57
N ARG A 316 10.64 26.39 1.28
CA ARG A 316 9.45 26.87 0.52
C ARG A 316 8.16 26.13 0.87
N VAL A 317 8.21 24.93 1.44
CA VAL A 317 7.00 24.14 1.78
C VAL A 317 6.08 24.91 2.74
N LYS A 318 6.65 25.68 3.66
CA LYS A 318 5.91 26.52 4.63
C LYS A 318 5.15 27.70 3.98
N ASN A 319 5.67 28.24 2.87
CA ASN A 319 5.09 29.43 2.24
C ASN A 319 3.82 29.11 1.45
N VAL A 320 3.70 27.91 0.88
CA VAL A 320 2.50 27.49 0.13
C VAL A 320 1.28 27.32 1.05
N SER A 321 1.47 26.81 2.27
CA SER A 321 0.39 26.68 3.26
C SER A 321 -0.10 28.03 3.81
N ARG A 322 0.74 29.07 3.80
CA ARG A 322 0.35 30.44 4.17
C ARG A 322 -0.32 31.20 3.02
N GLU A 323 0.12 31.02 1.78
CA GLU A 323 -0.46 31.69 0.60
C GLU A 323 -1.85 31.16 0.22
N GLY A 324 -2.16 29.90 0.54
CA GLY A 324 -3.51 29.32 0.35
C GLY A 324 -4.59 29.90 1.27
N ILE A 325 -4.22 30.60 2.35
CA ILE A 325 -5.15 31.25 3.28
C ILE A 325 -5.37 32.72 2.91
N VAL A 326 -4.44 33.35 2.18
CA VAL A 326 -4.49 34.79 1.85
C VAL A 326 -5.20 35.06 0.51
N SER A 327 -5.53 34.03 -0.27
CA SER A 327 -6.20 34.19 -1.58
C SER A 327 -7.73 34.05 -1.54
N SER A 328 -8.34 34.03 -0.35
CA SER A 328 -9.81 33.99 -0.18
C SER A 328 -10.27 35.02 0.84
N SER A 329 -10.01 36.30 0.57
CA SER A 329 -10.61 37.43 1.29
C SER A 329 -10.94 38.55 0.30
#